data_AF-A0A3B8NY89-F1
#
_entry.id   AF-A0A3B8NY89-F1
#
_cell.length_a   1.000
_cell.length_b   1.000
_cell.length_c   1.000
_cell.angle_alpha   90.00
_cell.angle_beta   90.00
_cell.angle_gamma   90.00
#
_symmetry.space_group_name_H-M   'P 1'
#
loop_
_entity.id
_entity.type
_entity.pdbx_description
1 polymer ?
#
loop_
_entity_poly.entity_id
_entity_poly.type
_entity_poly.pdbx_seq_one_letter_code
_entity_poly.pdbx_strand_id
1 'polypeptide(L)'
;MLRRIKELRAARKISQQRLADAVGMSQQSINKYENHNIEPDIETLKRLADFFDTSVDYIIEHTDCPDRIRKTVPYALGEDEQQLVENYRALPTKYRRILLDLSQKFR
;
A
#
# COMPACT_ATOMS: atom_id res chain seq x y z
N MET A 1 1.33 -12.85 -16.69
CA MET A 1 0.80 -13.42 -15.44
C MET A 1 1.13 -12.43 -14.33
N LEU A 2 0.18 -12.06 -13.48
CA LEU A 2 0.41 -11.14 -12.36
C LEU A 2 0.51 -11.91 -11.04
N ARG A 3 1.74 -12.13 -10.54
CA ARG A 3 1.98 -12.99 -9.37
C ARG A 3 1.53 -12.32 -8.08
N ARG A 4 1.67 -11.00 -8.00
CA ARG A 4 1.30 -10.19 -6.83
C ARG A 4 -0.17 -10.32 -6.44
N ILE A 5 -1.09 -10.44 -7.40
CA ILE A 5 -2.51 -10.67 -7.11
C ILE A 5 -2.69 -11.96 -6.32
N LYS A 6 -2.06 -13.05 -6.78
CA LYS A 6 -2.14 -14.37 -6.14
C LYS A 6 -1.50 -14.36 -4.75
N GLU A 7 -0.36 -13.71 -4.61
CA GLU A 7 0.37 -13.54 -3.34
C GLU A 7 -0.48 -12.78 -2.31
N LEU A 8 -1.01 -11.61 -2.68
CA LEU A 8 -1.85 -10.79 -1.81
C LEU A 8 -3.15 -11.52 -1.42
N ARG A 9 -3.76 -12.22 -2.38
CA ARG A 9 -4.95 -13.04 -2.13
C ARG A 9 -4.67 -14.17 -1.14
N ALA A 10 -3.55 -14.88 -1.32
CA ALA A 10 -3.14 -15.97 -0.45
C ALA A 10 -2.78 -15.48 0.96
N ALA A 11 -2.10 -14.33 1.08
CA ALA A 11 -1.78 -13.69 2.36
C ALA A 11 -3.06 -13.36 3.16
N ARG A 12 -4.11 -12.92 2.48
CA ARG A 12 -5.44 -12.67 3.08
C ARG A 12 -6.30 -13.93 3.25
N LYS A 13 -5.83 -15.10 2.84
CA LYS A 13 -6.52 -16.41 2.94
C LYS A 13 -7.92 -16.41 2.31
N ILE A 14 -8.09 -15.73 1.18
CA ILE A 14 -9.37 -15.68 0.44
C ILE A 14 -9.30 -16.49 -0.86
N SER A 15 -10.46 -16.99 -1.31
CA SER A 15 -10.59 -17.69 -2.60
C SER A 15 -10.58 -16.71 -3.78
N GLN A 16 -10.32 -17.21 -4.99
CA GLN A 16 -10.44 -16.41 -6.21
C GLN A 16 -11.87 -15.88 -6.40
N GLN A 17 -12.89 -16.66 -5.99
CA GLN A 17 -14.28 -16.23 -6.03
C GLN A 17 -14.51 -15.05 -5.09
N ARG A 18 -14.03 -15.14 -3.84
CA ARG A 18 -14.21 -14.04 -2.87
C ARG A 18 -13.49 -12.76 -3.28
N LEU A 19 -12.32 -12.87 -3.91
CA LEU A 19 -11.66 -11.71 -4.52
C LEU A 19 -12.51 -11.14 -5.66
N ALA A 20 -12.98 -11.99 -6.57
CA ALA A 20 -13.81 -11.59 -7.70
C ALA A 20 -15.07 -10.84 -7.24
N ASP A 21 -15.78 -11.37 -6.25
CA ASP A 21 -16.97 -10.74 -5.67
C ASP A 21 -16.64 -9.35 -5.08
N ALA A 22 -15.50 -9.22 -4.39
CA ALA A 22 -15.09 -7.96 -3.77
C ALA A 22 -14.69 -6.87 -4.77
N VAL A 23 -14.14 -7.24 -5.94
CA VAL A 23 -13.76 -6.28 -6.99
C VAL A 23 -14.78 -6.16 -8.12
N GLY A 24 -15.94 -6.83 -8.00
CA GLY A 24 -17.02 -6.80 -8.98
C GLY A 24 -16.64 -7.47 -10.31
N MET A 25 -15.99 -8.62 -10.25
CA MET A 25 -15.50 -9.38 -11.39
C MET A 25 -15.96 -10.84 -11.37
N SER A 26 -15.69 -11.58 -12.43
CA SER A 26 -15.87 -13.03 -12.43
C SER A 26 -14.63 -13.74 -11.87
N GLN A 27 -14.83 -14.89 -11.21
CA GLN A 27 -13.72 -15.75 -10.77
C GLN A 27 -12.83 -16.21 -11.94
N GLN A 28 -13.42 -16.36 -13.13
CA GLN A 28 -12.68 -16.67 -14.35
C GLN A 28 -11.71 -15.52 -14.74
N SER A 29 -12.12 -14.26 -14.58
CA SER A 29 -11.24 -13.10 -14.81
C SER A 29 -10.05 -13.11 -13.86
N ILE A 30 -10.30 -13.33 -12.55
CA ILE A 30 -9.22 -13.45 -11.56
C ILE A 30 -8.26 -14.59 -11.90
N ASN A 31 -8.79 -15.76 -12.29
CA ASN A 31 -7.98 -16.89 -12.71
C ASN A 31 -7.13 -16.59 -13.97
N LYS A 32 -7.66 -15.80 -14.91
CA LYS A 32 -6.93 -15.33 -16.09
C LYS A 32 -5.76 -14.45 -15.70
N TYR A 33 -5.95 -13.50 -14.78
CA TYR A 33 -4.85 -12.63 -14.34
C TYR A 33 -3.78 -13.38 -13.53
N GLU A 34 -4.20 -14.28 -12.63
CA GLU A 34 -3.28 -15.01 -11.75
C GLU A 34 -2.49 -16.11 -12.45
N ASN A 35 -3.05 -16.76 -13.47
CA ASN A 35 -2.46 -17.98 -14.05
C ASN A 35 -2.23 -17.90 -15.56
N HIS A 36 -2.74 -16.88 -16.26
CA HIS A 36 -2.59 -16.74 -17.70
C HIS A 36 -1.85 -15.43 -18.04
N ASN A 37 -1.41 -15.29 -19.29
CA ASN A 37 -0.78 -14.07 -19.77
C ASN A 37 -1.83 -13.07 -20.29
N ILE A 38 -2.81 -12.76 -19.44
CA ILE A 38 -3.88 -11.80 -19.72
C ILE A 38 -3.71 -10.62 -18.76
N GLU A 39 -3.75 -9.42 -19.31
CA GLU A 39 -3.60 -8.18 -18.57
C GLU A 39 -4.99 -7.62 -18.16
N PRO A 40 -5.16 -7.22 -16.90
CA PRO A 40 -6.34 -6.46 -16.47
C PRO A 40 -6.30 -5.04 -17.06
N ASP A 41 -7.48 -4.45 -17.27
CA ASP A 41 -7.56 -3.05 -17.66
C ASP A 41 -7.24 -2.11 -16.47
N ILE A 42 -7.10 -0.82 -16.78
CA ILE A 42 -6.73 0.20 -15.79
C ILE A 42 -7.76 0.27 -14.65
N GLU A 43 -9.05 0.11 -14.96
CA GLU A 43 -10.11 0.16 -13.97
C GLU A 43 -10.06 -1.04 -13.02
N THR A 44 -9.80 -2.23 -13.55
CA THR A 44 -9.57 -3.45 -12.76
C THR A 44 -8.34 -3.29 -11.86
N LEU A 45 -7.23 -2.77 -12.39
CA LEU A 45 -6.02 -2.52 -11.61
C LEU A 45 -6.29 -1.59 -10.44
N LYS A 46 -7.05 -0.51 -10.64
CA LYS A 46 -7.46 0.41 -9.57
C LYS A 46 -8.28 -0.30 -8.50
N ARG A 47 -9.29 -1.09 -8.88
CA ARG A 47 -10.12 -1.84 -7.91
C ARG A 47 -9.31 -2.86 -7.12
N LEU A 48 -8.37 -3.56 -7.76
CA LEU A 48 -7.48 -4.48 -7.07
C LEU A 48 -6.54 -3.73 -6.10
N ALA A 49 -5.97 -2.60 -6.53
CA ALA A 49 -5.12 -1.76 -5.69
C ALA A 49 -5.87 -1.23 -4.46
N ASP A 50 -7.10 -0.74 -4.65
CA ASP A 50 -7.95 -0.27 -3.56
C ASP A 50 -8.37 -1.42 -2.63
N PHE A 51 -8.73 -2.59 -3.17
CA PHE A 51 -9.07 -3.76 -2.36
C PHE A 51 -7.90 -4.22 -1.51
N PHE A 52 -6.69 -4.29 -2.10
CA PHE A 52 -5.49 -4.76 -1.41
C PHE A 52 -4.80 -3.69 -0.57
N ASP A 53 -5.28 -2.45 -0.61
CA ASP A 53 -4.68 -1.28 0.02
C ASP A 53 -3.19 -1.12 -0.35
N THR A 54 -2.92 -1.10 -1.66
CA THR A 54 -1.58 -1.06 -2.26
C THR A 54 -1.55 -0.12 -3.47
N SER A 55 -0.38 0.09 -4.07
CA SER A 55 -0.27 0.76 -5.38
C SER A 55 -0.53 -0.18 -6.57
N VAL A 56 -0.92 0.39 -7.71
CA VAL A 56 -1.00 -0.35 -9.00
C VAL A 56 0.39 -0.82 -9.40
N ASP A 57 1.40 0.03 -9.26
CA ASP A 57 2.81 -0.27 -9.51
C ASP A 57 3.27 -1.55 -8.80
N TYR A 58 2.85 -1.74 -7.55
CA TYR A 58 3.14 -2.97 -6.83
C TYR A 58 2.44 -4.19 -7.43
N ILE A 59 1.16 -4.08 -7.81
CA ILE A 59 0.40 -5.18 -8.41
C ILE A 59 1.01 -5.64 -9.73
N ILE A 60 1.53 -4.70 -10.54
CA ILE A 60 2.14 -4.99 -11.83
C ILE A 60 3.65 -5.28 -11.75
N GLU A 61 4.19 -5.45 -10.53
CA GLU A 61 5.61 -5.78 -10.30
C GLU A 61 6.57 -4.69 -10.82
N HIS A 62 6.12 -3.44 -10.91
CA HIS A 62 6.96 -2.29 -11.27
C HIS A 62 7.76 -1.75 -10.07
N THR A 63 7.33 -2.06 -8.84
CA THR A 63 8.03 -1.74 -7.60
C THR A 63 7.85 -2.86 -6.58
N ASP A 64 8.83 -3.01 -5.68
CA ASP A 64 8.73 -3.89 -4.51
C ASP A 64 8.12 -3.18 -3.29
N CYS A 65 7.89 -1.87 -3.38
CA CYS A 65 7.23 -1.10 -2.33
C CYS A 65 5.70 -1.29 -2.44
N PRO A 66 5.04 -1.93 -1.47
CA PRO A 66 3.59 -2.11 -1.49
C PRO A 66 2.83 -0.81 -1.19
N ASP A 67 3.51 0.19 -0.66
CA ASP A 67 2.86 1.38 -0.15
C ASP A 67 2.11 2.13 -1.25
N ARG A 68 0.87 2.48 -0.96
CA ARG A 68 0.11 3.43 -1.77
C ARG A 68 0.83 4.77 -1.71
N ILE A 69 0.94 5.46 -2.85
CA ILE A 69 1.36 6.86 -2.87
C ILE A 69 0.37 7.65 -2.03
N ARG A 70 0.73 7.93 -0.78
CA ARG A 70 -0.07 8.78 0.11
C ARG A 70 -0.08 10.15 -0.55
N LYS A 71 -1.25 10.58 -1.04
CA LYS A 71 -1.47 11.98 -1.40
C LYS A 71 -1.43 12.78 -0.11
N THR A 72 -0.24 13.12 0.36
CA THR A 72 -0.08 14.17 1.36
C THR A 72 -0.57 15.43 0.68
N VAL A 73 -1.72 15.97 1.10
CA VAL A 73 -2.00 17.38 0.81
C VAL A 73 -0.80 18.16 1.37
N PRO A 74 -0.31 19.19 0.67
CA PRO A 74 0.72 20.05 1.24
C PRO A 74 0.29 20.41 2.67
N TYR A 75 1.12 20.09 3.66
CA TYR A 75 0.90 20.35 5.09
C TYR A 75 -0.02 19.41 5.90
N ALA A 76 -0.56 18.30 5.36
CA ALA A 76 -1.13 17.26 6.23
C ALA A 76 -0.05 16.27 6.63
N LEU A 77 0.24 16.22 7.94
CA LEU A 77 1.06 15.18 8.54
C LEU A 77 0.30 13.85 8.45
N GLY A 78 0.96 12.77 7.99
CA GLY A 78 0.44 11.42 8.16
C GLY A 78 0.25 11.06 9.64
N GLU A 79 -0.47 9.97 9.95
CA GLU A 79 -0.73 9.57 11.35
C GLU A 79 0.57 9.44 12.17
N ASP A 80 1.58 8.77 11.59
CA ASP A 80 2.88 8.59 12.23
C ASP A 80 3.63 9.92 12.42
N GLU A 81 3.54 10.82 11.44
CA GLU A 81 4.17 12.14 11.51
C GLU A 81 3.48 13.04 12.53
N GLN A 82 2.15 12.98 12.62
CA GLN A 82 1.36 13.71 13.60
C GLN A 82 1.71 13.22 15.01
N GLN A 83 1.74 11.90 15.22
CA GLN A 83 2.11 11.30 16.50
C GLN A 83 3.54 11.69 16.91
N LEU A 84 4.49 11.71 15.96
CA LEU A 84 5.85 12.15 16.21
C LEU A 84 5.91 13.62 16.64
N VAL A 85 5.16 14.50 15.97
CA VAL A 85 5.10 15.93 16.30
C VAL A 85 4.47 16.17 17.66
N GLU A 86 3.39 15.47 18.00
CA GLU A 86 2.75 15.54 19.32
C GLU A 86 3.70 15.08 20.43
N ASN A 87 4.34 13.92 20.24
CA ASN A 87 5.32 13.39 21.18
C ASN A 87 6.51 14.37 21.36
N TYR A 88 7.01 14.94 20.26
CA TYR A 88 8.08 15.93 20.31
C TYR A 88 7.68 17.19 21.10
N ARG A 89 6.45 17.68 20.90
CA ARG A 89 5.92 18.85 21.63
C ARG A 89 5.68 18.57 23.12
N ALA A 90 5.40 17.33 23.50
CA ALA A 90 5.24 16.93 24.90
C ALA A 90 6.58 16.79 25.65
N LEU A 91 7.70 16.57 24.94
CA LEU A 91 8.99 16.35 25.57
C LEU A 91 9.59 17.63 26.20
N PRO A 92 10.35 17.52 27.31
CA PRO A 92 11.19 18.60 27.82
C PRO A 92 12.28 19.04 26.84
N THR A 93 12.67 20.31 26.89
CA THR A 93 13.61 20.95 25.94
C THR A 93 14.93 20.20 25.77
N LYS A 94 15.45 19.58 26.85
CA LYS A 94 16.67 18.75 26.83
C LYS A 94 16.56 17.58 25.84
N TYR A 95 15.44 16.87 25.84
CA TYR A 95 15.23 15.69 25.01
C TYR A 95 14.88 16.05 23.57
N ARG A 96 14.22 17.20 23.36
CA ARG A 96 14.01 17.74 22.01
C ARG A 96 15.32 17.98 21.27
N ARG A 97 16.33 18.54 21.96
CA ARG A 97 17.66 18.79 21.38
C ARG A 97 18.32 17.49 20.90
N ILE A 98 18.26 16.44 21.71
CA ILE A 98 18.82 15.12 21.38
C ILE A 98 18.14 14.54 20.13
N LEU A 99 16.81 14.63 20.03
CA LEU A 99 16.08 14.16 18.85
C LEU A 99 16.45 14.94 17.59
N LEU A 100 16.64 16.25 17.69
CA LEU A 100 17.10 17.07 16.57
C LEU A 100 18.51 16.67 16.13
N ASP A 101 19.44 16.49 17.06
CA ASP A 101 20.82 16.10 16.76
C ASP A 101 20.87 14.70 16.12
N LEU A 102 20.05 13.75 16.60
CA LEU A 102 19.89 12.43 16.00
C LEU A 102 19.32 12.51 14.58
N SER A 103 18.28 13.32 14.37
CA SER A 103 17.65 13.47 13.05
C SER A 103 18.61 14.01 11.99
N GLN A 104 19.55 14.86 12.38
CA GLN A 104 20.58 15.41 11.48
C GLN A 104 21.71 14.40 11.20
N LYS A 105 21.96 13.47 12.11
CA LYS A 105 23.04 12.48 11.99
C LYS A 105 22.71 11.36 11.00
N PHE A 106 21.43 11.05 10.81
CA PHE A 106 20.94 10.00 9.91
C PHE A 106 20.30 10.54 8.63
N ARG A 107 20.52 11.82 8.34
CA ARG A 107 20.15 12.45 7.07
C ARG A 107 21.29 12.34 6.08
#